data_AF-A0A2H6N2B0-F1
#
_entry.id   AF-A0A2H6N2B0-F1
#
_cell.length_a   1.000
_cell.length_b   1.000
_cell.length_c   1.000
_cell.angle_alpha   90.00
_cell.angle_beta   90.00
_cell.angle_gamma   90.00
#
_symmetry.space_group_name_H-M   'P 1'
#
loop_
_entity.id
_entity.type
_entity.pdbx_description
1 polymer ?
#
loop_
_entity_poly.entity_id
_entity_poly.type
_entity_poly.pdbx_seq_one_letter_code
_entity_poly.pdbx_strand_id
1 'polypeptide(L)'
;VAAWDKAAADALDRVVPLRPLTRCRSQRAPWFSEELRKMKRWNQCLKSTWRTSRSESDRTCLRSFIRTYLRATRAAKCAHFSALVASADNRPAALFRVTRSLLDTEQREDPLQGRAEEFSCYLQDKIVRIREGLDSSWVVHDEIPVARPVTIWEEFDPVTPEGMDSILGKLNTTTCLLDPCPFWFVVATREVTCSWLQGIINASLGEGFFPPALKEAMVRPLLKKPS
;
A
#
# COMPACT_ATOMS: atom_id res chain seq x y z
N VAL A 1 9.03 22.76 -10.38
CA VAL A 1 9.22 21.30 -10.20
C VAL A 1 10.61 21.03 -9.64
N ALA A 2 11.69 21.19 -10.41
CA ALA A 2 13.07 20.91 -9.94
C ALA A 2 13.51 21.61 -8.63
N ALA A 3 13.16 22.90 -8.42
CA ALA A 3 13.49 23.62 -7.19
C ALA A 3 12.74 23.06 -5.96
N TRP A 4 11.50 22.63 -6.18
CA TRP A 4 10.65 22.02 -5.17
C TRP A 4 11.14 20.59 -4.86
N ASP A 5 11.52 19.80 -5.87
CA ASP A 5 12.04 18.43 -5.68
C ASP A 5 13.35 18.45 -4.90
N LYS A 6 14.23 19.42 -5.20
CA LYS A 6 15.49 19.60 -4.48
C LYS A 6 15.27 19.97 -3.01
N ALA A 7 14.37 20.92 -2.74
CA ALA A 7 14.07 21.32 -1.35
C ALA A 7 13.43 20.17 -0.55
N ALA A 8 12.55 19.38 -1.18
CA ALA A 8 11.97 18.19 -0.56
C ALA A 8 13.02 17.11 -0.27
N ALA A 9 13.95 16.87 -1.22
CA ALA A 9 15.05 15.92 -1.04
C ALA A 9 16.02 16.35 0.07
N ASP A 10 16.41 17.63 0.12
CA ASP A 10 17.30 18.16 1.16
C ASP A 10 16.66 18.09 2.56
N ALA A 11 15.33 18.28 2.65
CA ALA A 11 14.57 18.10 3.89
C ALA A 11 14.48 16.62 4.29
N LEU A 12 14.29 15.71 3.33
CA LEU A 12 14.28 14.26 3.55
C LEU A 12 15.61 13.77 4.12
N ASP A 13 16.74 14.21 3.57
CA ASP A 13 18.08 13.81 4.06
C ASP A 13 18.36 14.32 5.49
N ARG A 14 17.81 15.47 5.87
CA ARG A 14 17.92 16.01 7.24
C ARG A 14 17.14 15.22 8.28
N VAL A 15 15.94 14.75 7.92
CA VAL A 15 14.98 14.14 8.86
C VAL A 15 15.12 12.62 8.90
N VAL A 16 15.49 12.01 7.76
CA VAL A 16 15.66 10.57 7.60
C VAL A 16 16.99 10.31 6.89
N PRO A 17 18.14 10.50 7.58
CA PRO A 17 19.43 10.19 6.98
C PRO A 17 19.48 8.71 6.59
N LEU A 18 20.08 8.42 5.43
CA LEU A 18 20.21 7.06 4.92
C LEU A 18 20.89 6.16 5.95
N ARG A 19 20.10 5.34 6.65
CA ARG A 19 20.63 4.30 7.54
C ARG A 19 20.82 3.01 6.74
N PRO A 20 21.99 2.36 6.82
CA PRO A 20 22.17 1.06 6.22
C PRO A 20 21.17 0.07 6.83
N LEU A 21 20.29 -0.48 6.00
CA LEU A 21 19.30 -1.48 6.41
C LEU A 21 20.02 -2.70 6.99
N THR A 22 19.92 -2.90 8.30
CA THR A 22 20.30 -4.16 8.93
C THR A 22 19.25 -5.17 8.54
N ARG A 23 19.49 -5.89 7.45
CA ARG A 23 18.58 -6.92 6.94
C ARG A 23 18.51 -8.05 7.98
N CYS A 24 17.51 -7.98 8.87
CA CYS A 24 17.11 -9.12 9.69
C CYS A 24 16.94 -10.29 8.74
N ARG A 25 17.82 -11.29 8.87
CA ARG A 25 17.70 -12.53 8.11
C ARG A 25 16.44 -13.22 8.63
N SER A 26 15.26 -12.83 8.12
CA SER A 26 14.03 -13.62 8.20
C SER A 26 14.47 -15.06 8.09
N GLN A 27 14.22 -15.86 9.14
CA GLN A 27 14.73 -17.22 9.32
C GLN A 27 14.75 -17.90 7.97
N ARG A 28 15.95 -17.98 7.38
CA ARG A 28 16.08 -18.53 6.05
C ARG A 28 15.76 -19.99 6.24
N ALA A 29 14.68 -20.46 5.62
CA ALA A 29 14.37 -21.87 5.54
C ALA A 29 15.69 -22.60 5.20
N PRO A 30 16.25 -23.42 6.11
CA PRO A 30 17.62 -23.92 5.96
C PRO A 30 17.82 -24.75 4.70
N TRP A 31 16.74 -25.38 4.22
CA TRP A 31 16.68 -26.15 2.98
C TRP A 31 16.59 -25.29 1.70
N PHE A 32 16.40 -23.97 1.80
CA PHE A 32 16.25 -23.08 0.65
C PHE A 32 17.62 -22.61 0.15
N SER A 33 18.21 -23.37 -0.78
CA SER A 33 19.54 -23.12 -1.34
C SER A 33 19.61 -21.88 -2.24
N GLU A 34 20.83 -21.43 -2.56
CA GLU A 34 21.03 -20.31 -3.50
C GLU A 34 20.54 -20.63 -4.91
N GLU A 35 20.66 -21.89 -5.34
CA GLU A 35 20.12 -22.35 -6.62
C GLU A 35 18.59 -22.19 -6.66
N LEU A 36 17.87 -22.55 -5.59
CA LEU A 36 16.42 -22.30 -5.53
C LEU A 36 16.08 -20.81 -5.54
N ARG A 37 16.93 -19.94 -4.99
CA ARG A 37 16.76 -18.48 -5.10
C ARG A 37 16.93 -17.99 -6.52
N LYS A 38 17.96 -18.46 -7.23
CA LYS A 38 18.14 -18.17 -8.66
C LYS A 38 16.93 -18.63 -9.46
N MET A 39 16.47 -19.87 -9.25
CA MET A 39 15.27 -20.39 -9.93
C MET A 39 14.02 -19.56 -9.61
N LYS A 40 13.83 -19.12 -8.36
CA LYS A 40 12.69 -18.26 -7.99
C LYS A 40 12.74 -16.91 -8.73
N ARG A 41 13.91 -16.29 -8.86
CA ARG A 41 14.12 -15.06 -9.65
C ARG A 41 13.80 -15.31 -11.12
N TRP A 42 14.31 -16.38 -11.70
CA TRP A 42 14.00 -16.78 -13.08
C TRP A 42 12.51 -17.03 -13.32
N ASN A 43 11.81 -17.65 -12.37
CA ASN A 43 10.36 -17.82 -12.44
C ASN A 43 9.63 -16.46 -12.50
N GLN A 44 10.08 -15.46 -11.74
CA GLN A 44 9.52 -14.10 -11.81
C GLN A 44 9.79 -13.43 -13.16
N CYS A 45 11.00 -13.59 -13.71
CA CYS A 45 11.34 -13.09 -15.04
C CYS A 45 10.43 -13.70 -16.12
N LEU A 46 10.29 -15.03 -16.13
CA LEU A 46 9.43 -15.73 -17.09
C LEU A 46 7.96 -15.34 -16.95
N LYS A 47 7.47 -15.11 -15.71
CA LYS A 47 6.13 -14.56 -15.48
C LYS A 47 5.98 -13.16 -16.06
N SER A 48 7.00 -12.31 -15.93
CA SER A 48 7.00 -10.96 -16.52
C SER A 48 6.97 -11.03 -18.03
N THR A 49 7.85 -11.84 -18.64
CA THR A 49 7.90 -12.05 -20.10
C THR A 49 6.55 -12.49 -20.64
N TRP A 50 5.92 -13.51 -20.04
CA TRP A 50 4.60 -13.99 -20.47
C TRP A 50 3.49 -12.93 -20.31
N ARG A 51 3.53 -12.09 -19.27
CA ARG A 51 2.55 -11.00 -19.10
C ARG A 51 2.66 -9.96 -20.21
N THR A 52 3.87 -9.69 -20.69
CA THR A 52 4.14 -8.74 -21.78
C THR A 52 3.83 -9.31 -23.14
N SER A 53 4.31 -10.51 -23.46
CA SER A 53 4.18 -11.12 -24.79
C SER A 53 2.82 -11.79 -25.03
N ARG A 54 2.19 -12.32 -23.98
CA ARG A 54 1.00 -13.18 -24.03
C ARG A 54 1.07 -14.35 -25.03
N SER A 55 2.27 -14.79 -25.39
CA SER A 55 2.49 -15.88 -26.35
C SER A 55 2.28 -17.26 -25.70
N GLU A 56 1.83 -18.26 -26.49
CA GLU A 56 1.66 -19.64 -25.98
C GLU A 56 3.01 -20.35 -25.80
N SER A 57 4.04 -19.96 -26.56
CA SER A 57 5.41 -20.45 -26.37
C SER A 57 5.97 -20.03 -25.01
N ASP A 58 5.82 -18.76 -24.62
CA ASP A 58 6.25 -18.27 -23.30
C ASP A 58 5.43 -18.89 -22.17
N ARG A 59 4.12 -19.11 -22.40
CA ARG A 59 3.27 -19.81 -21.43
C ARG A 59 3.75 -21.24 -21.18
N THR A 60 4.13 -21.94 -22.23
CA THR A 60 4.64 -23.32 -22.18
C THR A 60 6.00 -23.37 -21.47
N CYS A 61 6.90 -22.43 -21.79
CA CYS A 61 8.18 -22.27 -21.12
C CYS A 61 8.02 -21.98 -19.62
N LEU A 62 7.14 -21.05 -19.25
CA LEU A 62 6.84 -20.76 -17.85
C LEU A 62 6.28 -21.99 -17.12
N ARG A 63 5.34 -22.71 -17.73
CA ARG A 63 4.73 -23.90 -17.13
C ARG A 63 5.75 -25.02 -16.93
N SER A 64 6.62 -25.27 -17.92
CA SER A 64 7.69 -26.28 -17.79
C SER A 64 8.67 -25.88 -16.68
N PHE A 65 9.07 -24.60 -16.63
CA PHE A 65 9.97 -24.09 -15.61
C PHE A 65 9.38 -24.17 -14.20
N ILE A 66 8.09 -23.86 -14.03
CA ILE A 66 7.39 -24.02 -12.74
C ILE A 66 7.47 -25.48 -12.26
N ARG A 67 7.24 -26.46 -13.15
CA ARG A 67 7.34 -27.88 -12.79
C ARG A 67 8.76 -28.23 -12.33
N THR A 68 9.78 -27.78 -13.05
CA THR A 68 11.19 -28.00 -12.69
C THR A 68 11.53 -27.37 -11.35
N TYR A 69 11.12 -26.12 -11.12
CA TYR A 69 11.30 -25.42 -9.85
C TYR A 69 10.61 -26.13 -8.68
N LEU A 70 9.38 -26.60 -8.86
CA LEU A 70 8.66 -27.34 -7.82
C LEU A 70 9.34 -28.67 -7.49
N ARG A 71 9.84 -29.40 -8.50
CA ARG A 71 10.61 -30.63 -8.28
C ARG A 71 11.91 -30.36 -7.51
N ALA A 72 12.67 -29.34 -7.90
CA ALA A 72 13.89 -28.95 -7.20
C ALA A 72 13.61 -28.53 -5.75
N THR A 73 12.52 -27.79 -5.52
CA THR A 73 12.08 -27.38 -4.18
C THR A 73 11.72 -28.59 -3.33
N ARG A 74 10.97 -29.55 -3.89
CA ARG A 74 10.62 -30.80 -3.21
C ARG A 74 11.86 -31.62 -2.88
N ALA A 75 12.79 -31.77 -3.83
CA ALA A 75 14.03 -32.51 -3.65
C ALA A 75 14.89 -31.90 -2.53
N ALA A 76 15.06 -30.57 -2.51
CA ALA A 76 15.83 -29.89 -1.47
C ALA A 76 15.18 -30.04 -0.07
N LYS A 77 13.86 -29.92 0.02
CA LYS A 77 13.12 -30.18 1.25
C LYS A 77 13.32 -31.62 1.73
N CYS A 78 13.10 -32.60 0.84
CA CYS A 78 13.27 -34.01 1.16
C CYS A 78 14.70 -34.28 1.64
N ALA A 79 15.73 -33.84 0.91
CA ALA A 79 17.13 -34.02 1.29
C ALA A 79 17.43 -33.47 2.68
N HIS A 80 16.93 -32.27 3.00
CA HIS A 80 17.13 -31.64 4.30
C HIS A 80 16.47 -32.43 5.43
N PHE A 81 15.18 -32.76 5.30
CA PHE A 81 14.47 -33.49 6.34
C PHE A 81 14.95 -34.93 6.47
N SER A 82 15.32 -35.60 5.39
CA SER A 82 15.98 -36.91 5.43
C SER A 82 17.30 -36.86 6.19
N ALA A 83 18.12 -35.81 5.99
CA ALA A 83 19.36 -35.61 6.74
C ALA A 83 19.11 -35.31 8.22
N LEU A 84 18.05 -34.54 8.55
CA LEU A 84 17.65 -34.31 9.93
C LEU A 84 17.18 -35.61 10.62
N VAL A 85 16.41 -36.45 9.93
CA VAL A 85 15.99 -37.76 10.45
C VAL A 85 17.20 -38.67 10.64
N ALA A 86 18.10 -38.74 9.67
CA ALA A 86 19.32 -39.54 9.77
C ALA A 86 20.26 -39.08 10.90
N SER A 87 20.37 -37.77 11.14
CA SER A 87 21.19 -37.23 12.24
C SER A 87 20.56 -37.38 13.63
N ALA A 88 19.24 -37.61 13.68
CA ALA A 88 18.49 -37.89 14.90
C ALA A 88 18.52 -39.38 15.30
N ASP A 89 19.37 -40.20 14.68
CA ASP A 89 19.49 -41.62 14.97
C ASP A 89 19.72 -41.87 16.48
N ASN A 90 19.02 -42.87 17.02
CA ASN A 90 18.98 -43.22 18.45
C ASN A 90 18.58 -42.07 19.41
N ARG A 91 17.93 -41.00 18.92
CA ARG A 91 17.44 -39.88 19.74
C ARG A 91 15.93 -39.65 19.53
N PRO A 92 15.05 -40.40 20.21
CA PRO A 92 13.61 -40.32 19.99
C PRO A 92 13.07 -38.89 20.17
N ALA A 93 13.52 -38.14 21.18
CA ALA A 93 13.11 -36.75 21.39
C ALA A 93 13.48 -35.81 20.22
N ALA A 94 14.62 -36.03 19.56
CA ALA A 94 15.02 -35.25 18.39
C ALA A 94 14.16 -35.60 17.17
N LEU A 95 13.87 -36.89 16.99
CA LEU A 95 12.98 -37.37 15.93
C LEU A 95 11.56 -36.81 16.08
N PHE A 96 11.00 -36.84 17.31
CA PHE A 96 9.70 -36.24 17.60
C PHE A 96 9.66 -34.73 17.32
N ARG A 97 10.75 -33.98 17.58
CA ARG A 97 10.82 -32.55 17.22
C ARG A 97 10.80 -32.34 15.70
N VAL A 98 11.53 -33.16 14.93
CA VAL A 98 11.53 -33.08 13.47
C VAL A 98 10.14 -33.42 12.92
N THR A 99 9.52 -34.50 13.40
CA THR A 99 8.16 -34.89 12.99
C THR A 99 7.14 -33.82 13.37
N ARG A 100 7.23 -33.25 14.58
CA ARG A 100 6.38 -32.13 14.98
C ARG A 100 6.58 -30.93 14.07
N SER A 101 7.80 -30.56 13.68
CA SER A 101 8.01 -29.45 12.72
C SER A 101 7.40 -29.68 11.33
N LEU A 102 7.16 -30.93 10.94
CA LEU A 102 6.50 -31.31 9.68
C LEU A 102 4.97 -31.32 9.81
N LEU A 103 4.46 -31.57 11.02
CA LEU A 103 3.02 -31.74 11.31
C LEU A 103 2.38 -30.51 11.94
N ASP A 104 3.10 -29.75 12.77
CA ASP A 104 2.76 -28.39 13.21
C ASP A 104 2.88 -27.48 11.99
N THR A 105 1.85 -27.59 11.15
CA THR A 105 1.21 -26.37 10.67
C THR A 105 0.75 -25.73 11.96
N GLU A 106 1.49 -24.75 12.50
CA GLU A 106 0.96 -23.92 13.59
C GLU A 106 -0.51 -23.71 13.30
N GLN A 107 -1.37 -23.90 14.31
CA GLN A 107 -2.74 -23.41 14.26
C GLN A 107 -2.65 -21.99 13.76
N ARG A 108 -2.76 -21.84 12.44
CA ARG A 108 -3.11 -20.60 11.81
C ARG A 108 -4.55 -20.57 12.22
N GLU A 109 -4.80 -20.03 13.41
CA GLU A 109 -6.13 -19.66 13.83
C GLU A 109 -6.69 -18.95 12.61
N ASP A 110 -7.57 -19.64 11.89
CA ASP A 110 -8.16 -19.05 10.72
C ASP A 110 -8.97 -17.91 11.32
N PRO A 111 -8.60 -16.65 11.11
CA PRO A 111 -9.21 -15.56 11.86
C PRO A 111 -10.72 -15.52 11.60
N LEU A 112 -11.19 -16.24 10.58
CA LEU A 112 -12.50 -16.19 9.97
C LEU A 112 -13.52 -17.16 10.57
N GLN A 113 -13.15 -18.01 11.53
CA GLN A 113 -14.12 -18.91 12.16
C GLN A 113 -15.12 -18.10 13.01
N GLY A 114 -16.33 -17.90 12.50
CA GLY A 114 -17.44 -17.18 13.17
C GLY A 114 -17.81 -15.80 12.62
N ARG A 115 -17.14 -15.27 11.57
CA ARG A 115 -17.38 -13.87 11.11
C ARG A 115 -18.42 -13.71 9.99
N ALA A 116 -18.85 -14.78 9.32
CA ALA A 116 -19.67 -14.65 8.12
C ALA A 116 -21.12 -14.26 8.45
N GLU A 117 -21.68 -14.89 9.48
CA GLU A 117 -23.04 -14.63 9.96
C GLU A 117 -23.14 -13.23 10.58
N GLU A 118 -22.16 -12.86 11.42
CA GLU A 118 -22.07 -11.51 12.01
C GLU A 118 -21.94 -10.42 10.93
N PHE A 119 -21.16 -10.68 9.88
CA PHE A 119 -21.00 -9.77 8.76
C PHE A 119 -22.29 -9.61 7.94
N SER A 120 -23.03 -10.71 7.74
CA SER A 120 -24.32 -10.70 7.05
C SER A 120 -25.36 -9.87 7.82
N CYS A 121 -25.48 -10.09 9.13
CA CYS A 121 -26.38 -9.31 9.99
C CYS A 121 -26.04 -7.81 9.97
N TYR A 122 -24.75 -7.46 10.08
CA TYR A 122 -24.31 -6.06 10.02
C TYR A 122 -24.73 -5.35 8.73
N LEU A 123 -24.65 -6.03 7.59
CA LEU A 123 -25.01 -5.44 6.30
C LEU A 123 -26.52 -5.24 6.14
N GLN A 124 -27.32 -6.19 6.61
CA GLN A 124 -28.78 -6.07 6.62
C GLN A 124 -29.22 -4.87 7.46
N ASP A 125 -28.69 -4.75 8.69
CA ASP A 125 -28.94 -3.61 9.57
C ASP A 125 -28.53 -2.27 8.94
N LYS A 126 -27.40 -2.24 8.25
CA LYS A 126 -26.90 -1.03 7.59
C LYS A 126 -27.82 -0.58 6.44
N ILE A 127 -28.38 -1.51 5.69
CA ILE A 127 -29.31 -1.20 4.59
C ILE A 127 -30.60 -0.60 5.13
N VAL A 128 -31.15 -1.17 6.22
CA VAL A 128 -32.36 -0.64 6.88
C VAL A 128 -32.15 0.80 7.33
N ARG A 129 -31.06 1.08 8.06
CA ARG A 129 -30.75 2.43 8.55
C ARG A 129 -30.59 3.47 7.43
N ILE A 130 -29.98 3.09 6.30
CA ILE A 130 -29.82 4.02 5.16
C ILE A 130 -31.18 4.35 4.55
N ARG A 131 -32.08 3.36 4.41
CA ARG A 131 -33.43 3.58 3.86
C ARG A 131 -34.24 4.51 4.76
N GLU A 132 -34.24 4.26 6.06
CA GLU A 132 -34.92 5.10 7.06
C GLU A 132 -34.41 6.56 7.04
N GLY A 133 -33.10 6.75 6.86
CA GLY A 133 -32.48 8.08 6.78
C GLY A 133 -32.81 8.86 5.51
N LEU A 134 -33.07 8.18 4.39
CA LEU A 134 -33.39 8.82 3.10
C LEU A 134 -34.84 9.31 3.07
N ASP A 135 -35.78 8.51 3.59
CA ASP A 135 -37.21 8.87 3.62
C ASP A 135 -37.49 10.07 4.54
N SER A 136 -36.61 10.33 5.51
CA SER A 136 -36.78 11.38 6.52
C SER A 136 -36.38 12.80 6.06
N SER A 137 -35.73 12.96 4.90
CA SER A 137 -35.09 14.24 4.52
C SER A 137 -35.51 14.81 3.15
N TRP A 138 -36.29 14.09 2.36
CA TRP A 138 -36.67 14.54 1.02
C TRP A 138 -37.95 15.36 1.01
N VAL A 139 -37.89 16.57 1.56
CA VAL A 139 -38.88 17.62 1.25
C VAL A 139 -38.41 18.29 -0.04
N VAL A 140 -39.11 18.00 -1.14
CA VAL A 140 -38.92 18.70 -2.41
C VAL A 140 -39.31 20.15 -2.18
N HIS A 141 -38.32 21.04 -2.03
CA HIS A 141 -38.57 22.47 -2.07
C HIS A 141 -38.82 22.88 -3.52
N ASP A 142 -40.05 23.32 -3.77
CA ASP A 142 -40.48 23.90 -5.04
C ASP A 142 -39.60 25.10 -5.41
N GLU A 143 -39.45 25.28 -6.72
CA GLU A 143 -38.43 26.09 -7.40
C GLU A 143 -38.27 27.53 -6.85
N ILE A 144 -37.06 27.88 -6.37
CA ILE A 144 -36.68 29.27 -6.07
C ILE A 144 -36.06 29.90 -7.33
N PRO A 145 -36.51 31.09 -7.79
CA PRO A 145 -35.95 31.76 -8.96
C PRO A 145 -34.49 32.16 -8.72
N VAL A 146 -33.57 31.57 -9.48
CA VAL A 146 -32.12 31.82 -9.36
C VAL A 146 -31.74 33.13 -10.07
N ALA A 147 -31.85 34.26 -9.39
CA ALA A 147 -31.04 35.43 -9.72
C ALA A 147 -29.60 35.13 -9.29
N ARG A 148 -28.69 34.89 -10.23
CA ARG A 148 -27.26 34.66 -9.93
C ARG A 148 -26.60 35.98 -9.58
N PRO A 149 -26.08 36.19 -8.35
CA PRO A 149 -25.23 37.33 -8.09
C PRO A 149 -23.92 37.13 -8.84
N VAL A 150 -23.56 38.10 -9.68
CA VAL A 150 -22.23 38.18 -10.30
C VAL A 150 -21.31 38.80 -9.26
N THR A 151 -20.74 37.98 -8.38
CA THR A 151 -19.68 38.44 -7.47
C THR A 151 -18.37 38.41 -8.24
N ILE A 152 -17.83 39.58 -8.59
CA ILE A 152 -16.51 39.70 -9.20
C ILE A 152 -15.49 39.70 -8.07
N TRP A 153 -14.62 38.70 -8.04
CA TRP A 153 -13.51 38.60 -7.09
C TRP A 153 -12.25 39.13 -7.77
N GLU A 154 -11.71 40.26 -7.30
CA GLU A 154 -10.51 40.88 -7.91
C GLU A 154 -9.20 40.43 -7.26
N GLU A 155 -9.21 40.08 -5.98
CA GLU A 155 -8.01 39.67 -5.24
C GLU A 155 -8.36 38.61 -4.18
N PHE A 156 -7.37 37.80 -3.82
CA PHE A 156 -7.47 36.82 -2.74
C PHE A 156 -6.72 37.33 -1.50
N ASP A 157 -7.33 37.17 -0.34
CA ASP A 157 -6.62 37.39 0.91
C ASP A 157 -5.43 36.43 1.02
N PRO A 158 -4.22 36.91 1.35
CA PRO A 158 -3.07 36.05 1.52
C PRO A 158 -3.27 35.12 2.71
N VAL A 159 -2.84 33.86 2.55
CA VAL A 159 -2.82 32.88 3.64
C VAL A 159 -1.83 33.35 4.71
N THR A 160 -2.30 33.42 5.96
CA THR A 160 -1.46 33.75 7.12
C THR A 160 -0.68 32.53 7.62
N PRO A 161 0.43 32.72 8.36
CA PRO A 161 1.18 31.60 8.94
C PRO A 161 0.32 30.72 9.86
N GLU A 162 -0.53 31.35 10.68
CA GLU A 162 -1.44 30.66 11.60
C GLU A 162 -2.54 29.92 10.83
N GLY A 163 -3.02 30.51 9.73
CA GLY A 163 -3.97 29.88 8.82
C GLY A 163 -3.38 28.63 8.17
N MET A 164 -2.13 28.71 7.73
CA MET A 164 -1.40 27.58 7.15
C MET A 164 -1.21 26.44 8.17
N ASP A 165 -0.81 26.75 9.40
CA ASP A 165 -0.62 25.73 10.45
C ASP A 165 -1.97 25.07 10.83
N SER A 166 -3.04 25.87 10.94
CA SER A 166 -4.40 25.36 11.14
C SER A 166 -4.86 24.44 10.00
N ILE A 167 -4.57 24.79 8.74
CA ILE A 167 -4.91 23.95 7.59
C ILE A 167 -4.16 22.62 7.67
N LEU A 168 -2.85 22.64 7.89
CA LEU A 168 -2.04 21.42 8.01
C LEU A 168 -2.49 20.51 9.16
N GLY A 169 -2.95 21.10 10.28
CA GLY A 169 -3.49 20.34 11.41
C GLY A 169 -4.83 19.66 11.15
N LYS A 170 -5.63 20.16 10.18
CA LYS A 170 -6.95 19.61 9.83
C LYS A 170 -6.91 18.63 8.66
N LEU A 171 -5.84 18.65 7.86
CA LEU A 171 -5.71 17.79 6.69
C LEU A 171 -5.49 16.34 7.10
N ASN A 172 -6.15 15.44 6.37
CA ASN A 172 -5.91 14.01 6.48
C ASN A 172 -4.52 13.67 5.90
N THR A 173 -3.83 12.72 6.52
CA THR A 173 -2.51 12.27 6.06
C THR A 173 -2.58 11.32 4.86
N THR A 174 -3.35 11.71 3.85
CA THR A 174 -3.46 10.99 2.59
C THR A 174 -2.35 11.41 1.65
N THR A 175 -1.90 10.50 0.80
CA THR A 175 -0.81 10.75 -0.15
C THR A 175 -1.13 10.08 -1.47
N CYS A 176 -0.89 10.81 -2.57
CA CYS A 176 -0.95 10.35 -3.95
C CYS A 176 0.43 9.84 -4.39
N LEU A 177 0.48 8.97 -5.41
CA LEU A 177 1.77 8.58 -6.02
C LEU A 177 2.46 9.72 -6.78
N LEU A 178 1.68 10.73 -7.20
CA LEU A 178 2.21 11.93 -7.85
C LEU A 178 2.69 12.96 -6.83
N ASP A 179 2.34 12.77 -5.55
CA ASP A 179 2.86 13.62 -4.49
C ASP A 179 4.35 13.29 -4.35
N PRO A 180 5.23 14.30 -4.37
CA PRO A 180 6.63 13.94 -4.51
C PRO A 180 7.29 13.73 -3.13
N CYS A 181 6.54 13.94 -2.05
CA CYS A 181 6.81 13.31 -0.76
C CYS A 181 5.49 12.96 -0.05
N PRO A 182 5.50 11.99 0.89
CA PRO A 182 4.31 11.66 1.66
C PRO A 182 3.81 12.82 2.53
N PHE A 183 2.49 13.01 2.59
CA PHE A 183 1.89 14.10 3.37
C PHE A 183 2.16 13.99 4.88
N TRP A 184 2.26 12.77 5.43
CA TRP A 184 2.65 12.60 6.84
C TRP A 184 4.02 13.23 7.14
N PHE A 185 4.92 13.26 6.15
CA PHE A 185 6.24 13.86 6.27
C PHE A 185 6.17 15.39 6.31
N VAL A 186 5.29 15.98 5.49
CA VAL A 186 4.99 17.42 5.54
C VAL A 186 4.48 17.80 6.92
N VAL A 187 3.56 17.01 7.50
CA VAL A 187 3.07 17.25 8.87
C VAL A 187 4.18 17.10 9.91
N ALA A 188 5.02 16.08 9.79
CA ALA A 188 6.15 15.85 10.71
C ALA A 188 7.21 16.95 10.66
N THR A 189 7.31 17.67 9.54
CA THR A 189 8.29 18.74 9.30
C THR A 189 7.65 20.12 9.23
N ARG A 190 6.43 20.28 9.79
CA ARG A 190 5.61 21.50 9.71
C ARG A 190 6.36 22.79 10.02
N GLU A 191 7.26 22.78 10.99
CA GLU A 191 8.04 23.96 11.42
C GLU A 191 8.89 24.52 10.28
N VAL A 192 9.37 23.63 9.40
CA VAL A 192 10.12 23.98 8.20
C VAL A 192 9.18 24.13 7.01
N THR A 193 8.08 23.37 6.94
CA THR A 193 7.25 23.32 5.75
C THR A 193 6.15 24.37 5.61
N CYS A 194 5.68 24.94 6.71
CA CYS A 194 4.63 25.94 6.69
C CYS A 194 5.01 27.17 5.84
N SER A 195 6.20 27.73 6.05
CA SER A 195 6.60 29.00 5.43
C SER A 195 6.73 28.91 3.90
N TRP A 196 7.30 27.83 3.38
CA TRP A 196 7.45 27.69 1.92
C TRP A 196 6.16 27.26 1.24
N LEU A 197 5.31 26.44 1.88
CA LEU A 197 3.99 26.12 1.35
C LEU A 197 3.09 27.36 1.29
N GLN A 198 3.11 28.19 2.34
CA GLN A 198 2.42 29.47 2.36
C GLN A 198 2.89 30.37 1.21
N GLY A 199 4.20 30.46 0.98
CA GLY A 199 4.76 31.23 -0.14
C GLY A 199 4.27 30.75 -1.51
N ILE A 200 4.24 29.42 -1.73
CA ILE A 200 3.71 28.84 -2.97
C ILE A 200 2.23 29.17 -3.16
N ILE A 201 1.42 29.02 -2.11
CA ILE A 201 -0.02 29.26 -2.17
C ILE A 201 -0.30 30.74 -2.48
N ASN A 202 0.34 31.66 -1.76
CA ASN A 202 0.13 33.09 -1.96
C ASN A 202 0.61 33.56 -3.34
N ALA A 203 1.72 33.01 -3.85
CA ALA A 203 2.15 33.27 -5.22
C ALA A 203 1.12 32.77 -6.24
N SER A 204 0.60 31.55 -6.07
CA SER A 204 -0.44 31.00 -6.95
C SER A 204 -1.74 31.80 -6.92
N LEU A 205 -2.16 32.30 -5.76
CA LEU A 205 -3.35 33.13 -5.60
C LEU A 205 -3.16 34.51 -6.24
N GLY A 206 -2.00 35.15 -6.05
CA GLY A 206 -1.71 36.47 -6.59
C GLY A 206 -1.47 36.48 -8.11
N GLU A 207 -0.79 35.47 -8.65
CA GLU A 207 -0.50 35.37 -10.08
C GLU A 207 -1.64 34.71 -10.88
N GLY A 208 -2.62 34.11 -10.20
CA GLY A 208 -3.64 33.27 -10.83
C GLY A 208 -3.07 32.02 -11.51
N PHE A 209 -1.82 31.65 -11.20
CA PHE A 209 -1.11 30.55 -11.82
C PHE A 209 -0.97 29.36 -10.86
N PHE A 210 -1.63 28.25 -11.20
CA PHE A 210 -1.49 27.00 -10.48
C PHE A 210 -0.63 26.00 -11.27
N PRO A 211 0.40 25.38 -10.65
CA PRO A 211 1.32 24.47 -11.34
C PRO A 211 0.58 23.29 -12.01
N PRO A 212 0.87 22.97 -13.29
CA PRO A 212 0.22 21.85 -13.99
C PRO A 212 0.36 20.50 -13.28
N ALA A 213 1.53 20.23 -12.69
CA ALA A 213 1.80 18.99 -11.95
C ALA A 213 0.88 18.79 -10.74
N LEU A 214 0.32 19.85 -10.17
CA LEU A 214 -0.61 19.79 -9.02
C LEU A 214 -2.08 19.73 -9.47
N LYS A 215 -2.37 19.87 -10.77
CA LYS A 215 -3.73 19.73 -11.34
C LYS A 215 -4.11 18.27 -11.60
N GLU A 216 -3.13 17.38 -11.55
CA GLU A 216 -3.31 15.96 -11.82
C GLU A 216 -3.56 15.19 -10.52
N ALA A 217 -4.55 14.30 -10.54
CA ALA A 217 -4.86 13.43 -9.43
C ALA A 217 -4.81 11.96 -9.89
N MET A 218 -4.18 11.09 -9.09
CA MET A 218 -4.21 9.66 -9.36
C MET A 218 -5.51 9.05 -8.83
N VAL A 219 -6.41 8.69 -9.74
CA VAL A 219 -7.63 7.96 -9.37
C VAL A 219 -7.32 6.47 -9.31
N ARG A 220 -7.47 5.89 -8.12
CA ARG A 220 -7.41 4.43 -7.92
C ARG A 220 -8.82 3.92 -7.60
N PRO A 221 -9.52 3.30 -8.57
CA PRO A 221 -10.81 2.69 -8.28
C PRO A 221 -10.60 1.58 -7.25
N LEU A 222 -11.17 1.76 -6.06
CA LEU A 222 -11.19 0.73 -5.03
C LEU A 222 -12.36 -0.18 -5.31
N LEU A 223 -12.09 -1.48 -5.47
CA LEU A 223 -13.14 -2.47 -5.46
C LEU A 223 -13.76 -2.46 -4.06
N LYS A 224 -15.06 -2.14 -4.01
CA LYS A 224 -15.84 -2.33 -2.80
C LYS A 224 -15.62 -3.77 -2.35
N LYS A 225 -15.21 -3.96 -1.09
CA LYS A 225 -15.07 -5.33 -0.57
C LYS A 225 -16.40 -6.05 -0.81
N PRO A 226 -16.37 -7.29 -1.33
CA PRO A 226 -17.59 -8.07 -1.43
C PRO A 226 -18.19 -8.14 -0.02
N SER A 227 -19.40 -7.59 0.09
CA SER A 227 -20.30 -7.78 1.22
C SER A 227 -20.73 -9.24 1.35
#